data_AF-A0A2S0RHG3-F1
#
_entry.id   AF-A0A2S0RHG3-F1
#
_cell.length_a   1.000
_cell.length_b   1.000
_cell.length_c   1.000
_cell.angle_alpha   90.00
_cell.angle_beta   90.00
_cell.angle_gamma   90.00
#
_symmetry.space_group_name_H-M   'P 1'
#
loop_
_entity.id
_entity.type
_entity.pdbx_description
1 polymer ?
#
loop_
_entity_poly.entity_id
_entity_poly.type
_entity_poly.pdbx_seq_one_letter_code
_entity_poly.pdbx_strand_id
1 'polypeptide(L)'
;MKTLYLYLLFTFFFNCASNNTTEICDCYSKRANGTIDEKLNDCLGDNAKGKNADEARLKIKSTMKSLVENCTVYRRDFNKLSYYRFETGYPDLVSQKDSIAFCINNNIERPKNYNKLAEIYIRLNSLDLAMKNIDQSIKLSPSVSHSHWVKSYIFYKKKDIPNAVKEMIEASRFTTDDDSKYFTELQVIALKNEK
;
A
#
# COMPACT_ATOMS: atom_id res chain seq x y z
N MET A 1 -13.11 30.08 14.64
CA MET A 1 -12.35 31.09 15.42
C MET A 1 -11.99 30.50 16.79
N LYS A 2 -10.96 31.03 17.46
CA LYS A 2 -10.62 31.07 18.92
C LYS A 2 -11.54 30.32 19.92
N THR A 3 -11.15 29.72 21.06
CA THR A 3 -9.90 29.37 21.83
C THR A 3 -10.35 28.53 23.08
N LEU A 4 -9.59 27.91 24.01
CA LEU A 4 -8.15 27.86 24.37
C LEU A 4 -7.76 26.50 25.07
N TYR A 5 -6.49 26.44 25.52
CA TYR A 5 -5.71 25.56 26.42
C TYR A 5 -6.33 24.79 27.62
N LEU A 6 -5.60 23.73 28.04
CA LEU A 6 -5.36 23.15 29.40
C LEU A 6 -6.59 22.67 30.21
N TYR A 7 -6.57 21.60 31.04
CA TYR A 7 -5.55 20.66 31.55
C TYR A 7 -6.07 19.20 31.35
N LEU A 8 -5.29 18.11 31.45
CA LEU A 8 -4.68 17.55 32.66
C LEU A 8 -3.53 16.56 32.37
N LEU A 9 -2.67 16.36 33.36
CA LEU A 9 -1.50 15.48 33.30
C LEU A 9 -1.89 14.00 33.43
N PHE A 10 -1.36 13.15 32.54
CA PHE A 10 -1.02 11.77 32.89
C PHE A 10 0.41 11.47 32.40
N THR A 11 1.23 10.90 33.29
CA THR A 11 2.68 10.82 33.09
C THR A 11 3.08 9.59 32.27
N PHE A 12 3.30 9.77 30.97
CA PHE A 12 4.19 8.93 30.18
C PHE A 12 5.10 9.79 29.29
N PHE A 13 6.40 9.79 29.61
CA PHE A 13 7.42 10.45 28.80
C PHE A 13 7.68 9.66 27.51
N PHE A 14 6.96 10.00 26.44
CA PHE A 14 7.28 9.56 25.07
C PHE A 14 7.25 10.68 24.03
N ASN A 15 7.71 11.88 24.42
CA ASN A 15 8.16 12.92 23.47
C ASN A 15 9.49 12.51 22.80
N CYS A 16 9.51 11.38 22.10
CA CYS A 16 10.61 10.96 21.23
C CYS A 16 10.51 11.65 19.86
N ALA A 17 10.48 12.99 19.86
CA ALA A 17 10.52 13.79 18.65
C ALA A 17 11.93 13.70 18.03
N SER A 18 12.14 12.70 17.17
CA SER A 18 13.46 12.40 16.59
C SER A 18 13.58 12.86 15.13
N ASN A 19 14.83 12.87 14.63
CA ASN A 19 15.18 13.00 13.22
C ASN A 19 15.83 11.72 12.66
N ASN A 20 15.93 10.66 13.46
CA ASN A 20 16.62 9.41 13.18
C ASN A 20 15.63 8.26 13.00
N THR A 21 15.77 7.49 11.91
CA THR A 21 14.91 6.35 11.57
C THR A 21 14.74 5.33 12.69
N THR A 22 15.80 5.04 13.46
CA THR A 22 15.77 4.03 14.54
C THR A 22 14.85 4.47 15.67
N GLU A 23 15.01 5.71 16.15
CA GLU A 23 14.18 6.26 17.23
C GLU A 23 12.71 6.40 16.81
N ILE A 24 12.45 6.77 15.55
CA ILE A 24 11.08 6.81 15.00
C ILE A 24 10.51 5.39 14.90
N CYS A 25 11.32 4.39 14.55
CA CYS A 25 10.90 2.98 14.55
C CYS A 25 10.61 2.45 15.95
N ASP A 26 11.44 2.77 16.95
CA ASP A 26 11.22 2.41 18.36
C ASP A 26 9.95 3.07 18.91
N CYS A 27 9.70 4.33 18.54
CA CYS A 27 8.49 5.08 18.87
C CYS A 27 7.23 4.45 18.23
N TYR A 28 7.30 4.12 16.93
CA TYR A 28 6.20 3.51 16.18
C TYR A 28 5.87 2.10 16.70
N SER A 29 6.91 1.31 16.99
CA SER A 29 6.79 -0.10 17.41
C SER A 29 6.17 -0.26 18.80
N LYS A 30 6.22 0.77 19.65
CA LYS A 30 5.57 0.78 20.98
C LYS A 30 4.07 1.06 20.91
N ARG A 31 3.52 1.50 19.77
CA ARG A 31 2.08 1.77 19.61
C ARG A 31 1.32 0.55 19.13
N ALA A 32 0.54 -0.03 20.05
CA ALA A 32 -0.27 -1.22 19.79
C ALA A 32 -1.51 -0.95 18.91
N ASN A 33 -2.12 0.23 19.06
CA ASN A 33 -3.38 0.61 18.43
C ASN A 33 -3.19 1.82 17.49
N GLY A 34 -4.21 2.08 16.65
CA GLY A 34 -4.23 3.17 15.67
C GLY A 34 -3.83 2.72 14.26
N THR A 35 -4.21 3.53 13.27
CA THR A 35 -3.75 3.45 11.88
C THR A 35 -2.25 3.70 11.76
N ILE A 36 -1.66 3.34 10.62
CA ILE A 36 -0.24 3.64 10.34
C ILE A 36 0.06 5.14 10.39
N ASP A 37 -0.90 5.98 9.97
CA ASP A 37 -0.75 7.43 9.94
C ASP A 37 -0.85 8.05 11.34
N GLU A 38 -1.81 7.64 12.17
CA GLU A 38 -1.87 8.05 13.59
C GLU A 38 -0.58 7.64 14.31
N LYS A 39 -0.17 6.37 14.20
CA LYS A 39 1.05 5.84 14.83
C LYS A 39 2.33 6.54 14.37
N LEU A 40 2.37 7.02 13.12
CA LEU A 40 3.52 7.74 12.56
C LEU A 40 3.52 9.23 12.96
N ASN A 41 2.40 9.93 12.84
CA ASN A 41 2.27 11.36 13.14
C ASN A 41 2.66 11.66 14.60
N ASP A 42 2.19 10.81 15.52
CA ASP A 42 2.58 10.77 16.93
C ASP A 42 4.10 10.71 17.20
N CYS A 43 4.87 10.12 16.28
CA CYS A 43 6.32 9.94 16.40
C CYS A 43 7.13 10.97 15.60
N LEU A 44 6.54 11.54 14.55
CA LEU A 44 7.10 12.67 13.81
C LEU A 44 7.03 13.95 14.65
N GLY A 45 5.91 14.17 15.35
CA GLY A 45 5.66 15.36 16.16
C GLY A 45 5.96 16.67 15.42
N ASP A 46 6.57 17.61 16.13
CA ASP A 46 6.97 18.90 15.55
C ASP A 46 8.11 18.79 14.52
N ASN A 47 8.86 17.68 14.47
CA ASN A 47 10.01 17.55 13.57
C ASN A 47 9.61 17.37 12.09
N ALA A 48 8.38 16.98 11.77
CA ALA A 48 7.89 16.98 10.39
C ALA A 48 7.55 18.39 9.86
N LYS A 49 7.59 19.43 10.70
CA LYS A 49 7.43 20.82 10.27
C LYS A 49 8.66 21.28 9.48
N GLY A 50 8.57 21.20 8.16
CA GLY A 50 9.39 22.03 7.28
C GLY A 50 9.04 23.52 7.45
N LYS A 51 9.89 24.41 6.95
CA LYS A 51 9.64 25.87 6.93
C LYS A 51 8.44 26.24 6.05
N ASN A 52 8.09 25.34 5.12
CA ASN A 52 6.90 25.38 4.27
C ASN A 52 6.35 23.95 4.05
N ALA A 53 5.23 23.85 3.33
CA ALA A 53 4.57 22.57 3.05
C ALA A 53 5.41 21.60 2.20
N ASP A 54 6.24 22.10 1.28
CA ASP A 54 7.05 21.26 0.40
C ASP A 54 8.24 20.62 1.13
N GLU A 55 8.93 21.38 1.98
CA GLU A 55 9.99 20.86 2.86
C GLU A 55 9.41 19.83 3.85
N ALA A 56 8.20 20.05 4.36
CA ALA A 56 7.49 19.07 5.19
C ALA A 56 7.16 17.79 4.41
N ARG A 57 6.57 17.90 3.20
CA ARG A 57 6.23 16.77 2.33
C ARG A 57 7.47 15.97 1.93
N LEU A 58 8.58 16.63 1.60
CA LEU A 58 9.86 15.98 1.27
C LEU A 58 10.46 15.26 2.49
N LYS A 59 10.43 15.87 3.67
CA LYS A 59 10.92 15.22 4.90
C LYS A 59 10.08 13.99 5.26
N ILE A 60 8.75 14.09 5.20
CA ILE A 60 7.83 12.96 5.40
C ILE A 60 8.12 11.83 4.40
N LYS A 61 8.23 12.13 3.08
CA LYS A 61 8.55 11.12 2.07
C LYS A 61 9.89 10.43 2.31
N SER A 62 10.91 11.18 2.73
CA SER A 62 12.23 10.64 3.09
C SER A 62 12.15 9.70 4.32
N THR A 63 11.47 10.14 5.38
CA THR A 63 11.29 9.35 6.61
C THR A 63 10.48 8.07 6.36
N MET A 64 9.35 8.16 5.65
CA MET A 64 8.54 6.99 5.28
C MET A 64 9.36 5.96 4.48
N LYS A 65 10.15 6.40 3.48
CA LYS A 65 11.05 5.52 2.73
C LYS A 65 12.03 4.79 3.65
N SER A 66 12.73 5.54 4.49
CA SER A 66 13.72 4.96 5.42
C SER A 66 13.07 4.00 6.43
N LEU A 67 11.83 4.25 6.85
CA LEU A 67 11.06 3.33 7.70
C LEU A 67 10.63 2.05 6.96
N VAL A 68 10.21 2.13 5.70
CA VAL A 68 9.91 0.91 4.90
C VAL A 68 11.18 0.09 4.67
N GLU A 69 12.35 0.72 4.49
CA GLU A 69 13.65 0.04 4.37
C GLU A 69 14.05 -0.63 5.70
N ASN A 70 14.11 0.14 6.79
CA ASN A 70 14.83 -0.26 8.01
C ASN A 70 13.93 -0.70 9.18
N CYS A 71 12.66 -0.30 9.20
CA CYS A 71 11.74 -0.59 10.31
C CYS A 71 10.78 -1.73 9.99
N THR A 72 11.13 -2.96 10.38
CA THR A 72 10.34 -4.18 10.10
C THR A 72 8.88 -4.10 10.57
N VAL A 73 8.59 -3.40 11.66
CA VAL A 73 7.19 -3.22 12.14
C VAL A 73 6.41 -2.27 11.24
N TYR A 74 7.01 -1.14 10.84
CA TYR A 74 6.41 -0.20 9.89
C TYR A 74 6.22 -0.85 8.51
N ARG A 75 7.23 -1.54 7.98
CA ARG A 75 7.12 -2.29 6.71
C ARG A 75 5.99 -3.32 6.73
N ARG A 76 5.84 -4.06 7.83
CA ARG A 76 4.75 -5.04 8.00
C ARG A 76 3.38 -4.38 7.95
N ASP A 77 3.20 -3.27 8.68
CA ASP A 77 1.93 -2.54 8.69
C ASP A 77 1.67 -1.83 7.34
N PHE A 78 2.71 -1.36 6.65
CA PHE A 78 2.64 -0.81 5.29
C PHE A 78 2.24 -1.86 4.25
N ASN A 79 2.75 -3.09 4.33
CA ASN A 79 2.35 -4.20 3.45
C ASN A 79 0.89 -4.59 3.68
N LYS A 80 0.44 -4.64 4.96
CA LYS A 80 -0.98 -4.83 5.28
C LYS A 80 -1.85 -3.71 4.71
N LEU A 81 -1.47 -2.43 4.84
CA LEU A 81 -2.24 -1.32 4.27
C LEU A 81 -2.29 -1.42 2.73
N SER A 82 -1.13 -1.63 2.10
CA SER A 82 -0.99 -1.79 0.65
C SER A 82 -1.96 -2.83 0.09
N TYR A 83 -2.08 -3.98 0.76
CA TYR A 83 -2.92 -5.08 0.32
C TYR A 83 -4.25 -5.20 1.07
N TYR A 84 -4.60 -4.22 1.93
CA TYR A 84 -5.82 -4.19 2.72
C TYR A 84 -7.07 -4.38 1.86
N ARG A 85 -7.09 -3.76 0.67
CA ARG A 85 -8.20 -3.89 -0.29
C ARG A 85 -8.38 -5.31 -0.85
N PHE A 86 -7.38 -6.18 -0.78
CA PHE A 86 -7.50 -7.61 -1.10
C PHE A 86 -7.85 -8.46 0.12
N GLU A 87 -7.18 -8.21 1.24
CA GLU A 87 -7.28 -9.04 2.45
C GLU A 87 -8.54 -8.78 3.28
N THR A 88 -9.15 -7.59 3.13
CA THR A 88 -10.45 -7.25 3.73
C THR A 88 -11.49 -6.94 2.66
N GLY A 89 -12.76 -7.27 2.95
CA GLY A 89 -13.81 -7.37 1.95
C GLY A 89 -14.57 -6.07 1.66
N TYR A 90 -14.74 -5.76 0.36
CA TYR A 90 -16.05 -5.35 -0.13
C TYR A 90 -16.85 -6.64 -0.42
N PRO A 91 -17.89 -6.99 0.36
CA PRO A 91 -18.71 -8.17 0.08
C PRO A 91 -19.34 -8.12 -1.33
N ASP A 92 -19.75 -6.92 -1.73
CA ASP A 92 -20.33 -6.59 -3.03
C ASP A 92 -19.48 -7.03 -4.24
N LEU A 93 -18.14 -7.02 -4.15
CA LEU A 93 -17.31 -7.37 -5.31
C LEU A 93 -17.47 -8.85 -5.71
N VAL A 94 -17.74 -9.75 -4.76
CA VAL A 94 -18.02 -11.17 -5.08
C VAL A 94 -19.39 -11.30 -5.74
N SER A 95 -20.40 -10.55 -5.28
CA SER A 95 -21.73 -10.47 -5.89
C SER A 95 -21.71 -9.97 -7.34
N GLN A 96 -20.74 -9.12 -7.69
CA GLN A 96 -20.57 -8.63 -9.07
C GLN A 96 -20.01 -9.68 -10.05
N LYS A 97 -19.50 -10.83 -9.58
CA LYS A 97 -18.78 -11.83 -10.40
C LYS A 97 -19.56 -12.21 -11.67
N ASP A 98 -20.83 -12.55 -11.52
CA ASP A 98 -21.62 -13.09 -12.65
C ASP A 98 -22.02 -12.00 -13.64
N SER A 99 -22.19 -10.75 -13.17
CA SER A 99 -22.36 -9.58 -14.04
C SER A 99 -21.11 -9.29 -14.88
N ILE A 100 -19.91 -9.46 -14.29
CA ILE A 100 -18.63 -9.28 -15.00
C ILE A 100 -18.41 -10.44 -15.99
N ALA A 101 -18.74 -11.67 -15.61
CA ALA A 101 -18.69 -12.83 -16.49
C ALA A 101 -19.67 -12.69 -17.67
N PHE A 102 -20.89 -12.19 -17.44
CA PHE A 102 -21.85 -11.85 -18.49
C PHE A 102 -21.28 -10.82 -19.48
N CYS A 103 -20.62 -9.76 -18.99
CA CYS A 103 -19.95 -8.79 -19.86
C CYS A 103 -18.92 -9.46 -20.78
N ILE A 104 -18.05 -10.30 -20.22
CA ILE A 104 -17.00 -11.00 -20.98
C ILE A 104 -17.59 -11.98 -22.00
N ASN A 105 -18.59 -12.77 -21.60
CA ASN A 105 -19.26 -13.74 -22.49
C ASN A 105 -20.01 -13.07 -23.65
N ASN A 106 -20.37 -11.79 -23.54
CA ASN A 106 -20.95 -10.96 -24.60
C ASN A 106 -19.89 -10.10 -25.33
N ASN A 107 -18.62 -10.54 -25.34
CA ASN A 107 -17.49 -9.88 -26.01
C ASN A 107 -17.18 -8.45 -25.52
N ILE A 108 -17.63 -8.05 -24.33
CA ILE A 108 -17.24 -6.78 -23.70
C ILE A 108 -15.89 -6.96 -22.99
N GLU A 109 -14.87 -7.36 -23.77
CA GLU A 109 -13.50 -7.52 -23.32
C GLU A 109 -12.90 -6.16 -22.96
N ARG A 110 -12.68 -5.92 -21.67
CA ARG A 110 -12.01 -4.72 -21.16
C ARG A 110 -11.04 -5.13 -20.05
N PRO A 111 -9.81 -4.59 -19.99
CA PRO A 111 -8.84 -4.88 -18.92
C PRO A 111 -9.46 -4.74 -17.51
N LYS A 112 -10.32 -3.73 -17.29
CA LYS A 112 -11.04 -3.52 -16.03
C LYS A 112 -11.94 -4.69 -15.60
N ASN A 113 -12.54 -5.43 -16.55
CA ASN A 113 -13.40 -6.58 -16.26
C ASN A 113 -12.55 -7.76 -15.78
N TYR A 114 -11.46 -8.05 -16.50
CA TYR A 114 -10.50 -9.09 -16.13
C TYR A 114 -9.76 -8.77 -14.83
N ASN A 115 -9.40 -7.51 -14.58
CA ASN A 115 -8.88 -7.05 -13.28
C ASN A 115 -9.85 -7.40 -12.16
N LYS A 116 -11.13 -6.97 -12.25
CA LYS A 116 -12.13 -7.31 -11.23
C LYS A 116 -12.27 -8.81 -10.99
N LEU A 117 -12.28 -9.64 -12.04
CA LEU A 117 -12.30 -11.10 -11.87
C LEU A 117 -11.04 -11.61 -11.14
N ALA A 118 -9.85 -11.08 -11.45
CA ALA A 118 -8.63 -11.44 -10.73
C ALA A 118 -8.72 -11.06 -9.23
N GLU A 119 -9.26 -9.88 -8.89
CA GLU A 119 -9.50 -9.46 -7.51
C GLU A 119 -10.51 -10.37 -6.78
N ILE A 120 -11.56 -10.82 -7.47
CA ILE A 120 -12.54 -11.77 -6.92
C ILE A 120 -11.88 -13.14 -6.68
N TYR A 121 -11.13 -13.67 -7.64
CA TYR A 121 -10.43 -14.95 -7.48
C TYR A 121 -9.32 -14.89 -6.42
N ILE A 122 -8.65 -13.75 -6.23
CA ILE A 122 -7.75 -13.49 -5.11
C ILE A 122 -8.48 -13.69 -3.77
N ARG A 123 -9.66 -13.09 -3.58
CA ARG A 123 -10.45 -13.23 -2.34
C ARG A 123 -10.95 -14.66 -2.12
N LEU A 124 -11.28 -15.36 -3.19
CA LEU A 124 -11.64 -16.78 -3.19
C LEU A 124 -10.40 -17.71 -3.10
N ASN A 125 -9.24 -17.19 -2.72
CA ASN A 125 -7.93 -17.89 -2.63
C ASN A 125 -7.54 -18.70 -3.89
N SER A 126 -8.14 -18.37 -5.03
CA SER A 126 -8.07 -19.10 -6.29
C SER A 126 -7.00 -18.49 -7.20
N LEU A 127 -5.75 -18.47 -6.72
CA LEU A 127 -4.67 -17.66 -7.29
C LEU A 127 -4.34 -17.97 -8.77
N ASP A 128 -4.60 -19.19 -9.25
CA ASP A 128 -4.39 -19.55 -10.66
C ASP A 128 -5.50 -19.01 -11.59
N LEU A 129 -6.75 -18.99 -11.12
CA LEU A 129 -7.83 -18.30 -11.81
C LEU A 129 -7.62 -16.79 -11.78
N ALA A 130 -7.05 -16.25 -10.70
CA ALA A 130 -6.63 -14.85 -10.65
C ALA A 130 -5.54 -14.54 -11.67
N MET A 131 -4.50 -15.38 -11.76
CA MET A 131 -3.41 -15.21 -12.74
C MET A 131 -3.93 -15.27 -14.18
N LYS A 132 -4.75 -16.26 -14.53
CA LYS A 132 -5.36 -16.37 -15.88
C LYS A 132 -6.14 -15.10 -16.27
N ASN A 133 -6.85 -14.50 -15.33
CA ASN A 133 -7.58 -13.26 -15.59
C ASN A 133 -6.64 -12.06 -15.71
N ILE A 134 -5.63 -11.93 -14.84
CA ILE A 134 -4.72 -10.77 -14.90
C ILE A 134 -3.83 -10.79 -16.15
N ASP A 135 -3.42 -11.97 -16.63
CA ASP A 135 -2.68 -12.10 -17.89
C ASP A 135 -3.52 -11.70 -19.11
N GLN A 136 -4.82 -12.05 -19.16
CA GLN A 136 -5.73 -11.57 -20.22
C GLN A 136 -5.96 -10.05 -20.13
N SER A 137 -5.96 -9.47 -18.92
CA SER A 137 -6.02 -8.01 -18.75
C SER A 137 -4.78 -7.31 -19.32
N ILE A 138 -3.59 -7.78 -18.97
CA ILE A 138 -2.31 -7.25 -19.47
C ILE A 138 -2.18 -7.45 -20.98
N LYS A 139 -2.65 -8.60 -21.52
CA LYS A 139 -2.70 -8.85 -22.97
C LYS A 139 -3.61 -7.87 -23.71
N LEU A 140 -4.73 -7.47 -23.12
CA LEU A 140 -5.65 -6.48 -23.71
C LEU A 140 -5.13 -5.04 -23.60
N SER A 141 -4.37 -4.71 -22.54
CA SER A 141 -3.70 -3.43 -22.40
C SER A 141 -2.51 -3.52 -21.43
N PRO A 142 -1.26 -3.58 -21.94
CA PRO A 142 -0.08 -3.70 -21.09
C PRO A 142 0.17 -2.47 -20.20
N SER A 143 -0.27 -1.28 -20.61
CA SER A 143 -0.03 -0.02 -19.89
C SER A 143 -0.97 0.22 -18.70
N VAL A 144 -1.71 -0.78 -18.24
CA VAL A 144 -2.60 -0.65 -17.07
C VAL A 144 -1.80 -0.97 -15.80
N SER A 145 -1.29 0.08 -15.14
CA SER A 145 -0.56 0.00 -13.86
C SER A 145 -1.21 -0.96 -12.83
N HIS A 146 -2.53 -0.82 -12.63
CA HIS A 146 -3.28 -1.66 -11.69
C HIS A 146 -3.27 -3.15 -12.05
N SER A 147 -3.16 -3.51 -13.34
CA SER A 147 -3.09 -4.92 -13.76
C SER A 147 -1.77 -5.55 -13.31
N HIS A 148 -0.65 -4.87 -13.53
CA HIS A 148 0.66 -5.27 -13.02
C HIS A 148 0.72 -5.27 -11.49
N TRP A 149 0.07 -4.29 -10.84
CA TRP A 149 -0.04 -4.23 -9.37
C TRP A 149 -0.79 -5.44 -8.77
N VAL A 150 -1.92 -5.83 -9.36
CA VAL A 150 -2.65 -7.05 -8.97
C VAL A 150 -1.81 -8.29 -9.22
N LYS A 151 -1.09 -8.37 -10.35
CA LYS A 151 -0.20 -9.50 -10.67
C LYS A 151 0.96 -9.64 -9.69
N SER A 152 1.57 -8.52 -9.28
CA SER A 152 2.56 -8.48 -8.21
C SER A 152 2.03 -9.11 -6.92
N TYR A 153 0.80 -8.76 -6.51
CA TYR A 153 0.20 -9.33 -5.31
C TYR A 153 -0.08 -10.83 -5.44
N ILE A 154 -0.47 -11.33 -6.62
CA ILE A 154 -0.63 -12.78 -6.85
C ILE A 154 0.70 -13.51 -6.65
N PHE A 155 1.82 -12.98 -7.17
CA PHE A 155 3.14 -13.52 -6.93
C PHE A 155 3.56 -13.46 -5.45
N TYR A 156 3.31 -12.32 -4.77
CA TYR A 156 3.51 -12.17 -3.32
C TYR A 156 2.75 -13.22 -2.50
N LYS A 157 1.46 -13.48 -2.79
CA LYS A 157 0.69 -14.54 -2.12
C LYS A 157 1.16 -15.96 -2.47
N LYS A 158 1.81 -16.15 -3.61
CA LYS A 158 2.55 -17.38 -3.97
C LYS A 158 3.97 -17.46 -3.38
N LYS A 159 4.42 -16.44 -2.62
CA LYS A 159 5.79 -16.25 -2.09
C LYS A 159 6.88 -16.10 -3.15
N ASP A 160 6.50 -15.79 -4.40
CA ASP A 160 7.41 -15.47 -5.50
C ASP A 160 7.77 -13.98 -5.44
N ILE A 161 8.59 -13.62 -4.44
CA ILE A 161 9.05 -12.24 -4.23
C ILE A 161 9.80 -11.67 -5.45
N PRO A 162 10.66 -12.43 -6.18
CA PRO A 162 11.31 -11.91 -7.40
C PRO A 162 10.33 -11.45 -8.48
N ASN A 163 9.29 -12.24 -8.81
CA ASN A 163 8.30 -11.80 -9.78
C ASN A 163 7.32 -10.77 -9.21
N ALA A 164 7.03 -10.77 -7.90
CA ALA A 164 6.29 -9.68 -7.26
C ALA A 164 7.00 -8.33 -7.42
N VAL A 165 8.31 -8.27 -7.11
CA VAL A 165 9.13 -7.06 -7.31
C VAL A 165 9.13 -6.61 -8.77
N LYS A 166 9.27 -7.55 -9.71
CA LYS A 166 9.25 -7.26 -11.15
C LYS A 166 7.94 -6.59 -11.59
N GLU A 167 6.80 -7.21 -11.28
CA GLU A 167 5.50 -6.69 -11.70
C GLU A 167 5.14 -5.38 -10.96
N MET A 168 5.61 -5.16 -9.73
CA MET A 168 5.46 -3.87 -9.05
C MET A 168 6.28 -2.75 -9.72
N ILE A 169 7.45 -3.06 -10.30
CA ILE A 169 8.22 -2.11 -11.10
C ILE A 169 7.50 -1.76 -12.39
N GLU A 170 6.87 -2.72 -13.07
CA GLU A 170 6.01 -2.44 -14.24
C GLU A 170 4.79 -1.59 -13.87
N ALA A 171 4.15 -1.86 -12.73
CA ALA A 171 3.07 -1.03 -12.21
C ALA A 171 3.51 0.44 -12.02
N SER A 172 4.70 0.66 -11.45
CA SER A 172 5.29 1.99 -11.22
C SER A 172 5.65 2.74 -12.51
N ARG A 173 5.98 2.04 -13.61
CA ARG A 173 6.20 2.66 -14.93
C ARG A 173 4.93 3.27 -15.52
N PHE A 174 3.76 2.75 -15.13
CA PHE A 174 2.46 3.16 -15.67
C PHE A 174 1.62 4.01 -14.69
N THR A 175 2.12 4.32 -13.48
CA THR A 175 1.53 5.37 -12.62
C THR A 175 1.91 6.76 -13.13
N THR A 176 0.92 7.63 -13.35
CA THR A 176 1.13 8.96 -13.95
C THR A 176 1.15 10.10 -12.94
N ASP A 177 0.72 9.89 -11.70
CA ASP A 177 0.72 10.89 -10.62
C ASP A 177 1.83 10.62 -9.59
N ASP A 178 2.42 11.70 -9.05
CA ASP A 178 3.62 11.65 -8.20
C ASP A 178 3.42 10.90 -6.87
N ASP A 179 2.20 10.85 -6.34
CA ASP A 179 1.92 10.23 -5.05
C ASP A 179 1.62 8.73 -5.19
N SER A 180 0.88 8.28 -6.22
CA SER A 180 0.79 6.86 -6.54
C SER A 180 2.11 6.28 -7.03
N LYS A 181 2.89 7.05 -7.81
CA LYS A 181 4.26 6.66 -8.18
C LYS A 181 5.13 6.47 -6.93
N TYR A 182 5.20 7.46 -6.05
CA TYR A 182 5.91 7.35 -4.78
C TYR A 182 5.42 6.18 -3.90
N PHE A 183 4.10 5.91 -3.87
CA PHE A 183 3.55 4.77 -3.13
C PHE A 183 3.96 3.41 -3.74
N THR A 184 3.99 3.29 -5.08
CA THR A 184 4.53 2.08 -5.74
C THR A 184 6.04 1.93 -5.54
N GLU A 185 6.81 3.03 -5.49
CA GLU A 185 8.23 2.98 -5.11
C GLU A 185 8.43 2.42 -3.69
N LEU A 186 7.62 2.85 -2.71
CA LEU A 186 7.60 2.25 -1.37
C LEU A 186 7.24 0.76 -1.41
N GLN A 187 6.30 0.32 -2.26
CA GLN A 187 5.94 -1.09 -2.41
C GLN A 187 7.06 -1.93 -3.05
N VAL A 188 7.78 -1.41 -4.05
CA VAL A 188 8.99 -2.06 -4.59
C VAL A 188 10.04 -2.22 -3.50
N ILE A 189 10.25 -1.20 -2.66
CA ILE A 189 11.20 -1.23 -1.55
C ILE A 189 10.75 -2.22 -0.47
N ALA A 190 9.46 -2.26 -0.13
CA ALA A 190 8.93 -3.17 0.87
C ALA A 190 9.09 -4.63 0.44
N LEU A 191 8.70 -4.97 -0.80
CA LEU A 191 8.86 -6.32 -1.36
C LEU A 191 10.33 -6.76 -1.40
N LYS A 192 11.25 -5.86 -1.78
CA LYS A 192 12.71 -6.13 -1.77
C LYS A 192 13.30 -6.38 -0.37
N ASN A 193 12.59 -6.01 0.70
CA ASN A 193 13.04 -6.15 2.08
C ASN A 193 12.19 -7.17 2.88
N GLU A 194 11.40 -8.00 2.20
CA GLU A 194 10.85 -9.23 2.80
C GLU A 194 11.91 -10.34 2.90
N LYS A 195 11.66 -11.31 3.79
CA LYS A 195 12.53 -12.44 4.13
C LYS A 195 11.68 -13.65 4.46
#